data_AF-A0A1I5VLD7-F1
#
_entry.id   AF-A0A1I5VLD7-F1
#
_cell.length_a   1.000
_cell.length_b   1.000
_cell.length_c   1.000
_cell.angle_alpha   90.00
_cell.angle_beta   90.00
_cell.angle_gamma   90.00
#
_symmetry.space_group_name_H-M   'P 1'
#
loop_
_entity.id
_entity.type
_entity.pdbx_description
1 polymer ?
#
loop_
_entity_poly.entity_id
_entity_poly.type
_entity_poly.pdbx_seq_one_letter_code
_entity_poly.pdbx_strand_id
1 'polypeptide(L)'
;MSEAFLQRLKPDVQAVLFEPVGGVEVYWQRARVTVVLMRKLERIASMDALAVLTWLLREAIAQGSRKNAEHLAHSIYTVLLIMGIEWQNRELAEPLLKLFAQRILPLGSPPHRRFCMSSQDMLECSAALNLIVYQTTDGRRRSLTWLQRVHIMRRLLTGMTGFDVVHALAPQYIPAGTDVPAEVIHRLEQDERWRQWGWRSINSAQPEPFPPPELLVSRRVTVAAQSTSPG
;
A
#
# COMPACT_ATOMS: atom_id res chain seq x y z
N MET A 1 -22.00 14.13 -6.86
CA MET A 1 -20.62 14.37 -7.34
C MET A 1 -20.61 13.93 -8.80
N SER A 2 -20.25 14.79 -9.76
CA SER A 2 -20.47 14.54 -11.19
C SER A 2 -19.36 13.66 -11.79
N GLU A 3 -19.73 12.65 -12.59
CA GLU A 3 -18.77 11.84 -13.37
C GLU A 3 -17.97 12.67 -14.38
N ALA A 4 -18.42 13.88 -14.71
CA ALA A 4 -17.71 14.82 -15.57
C ALA A 4 -16.29 15.13 -15.08
N PHE A 5 -16.02 15.04 -13.77
CA PHE A 5 -14.66 15.20 -13.24
C PHE A 5 -13.72 14.07 -13.68
N LEU A 6 -14.24 12.85 -13.85
CA LEU A 6 -13.45 11.69 -14.27
C LEU A 6 -13.07 11.77 -15.77
N GLN A 7 -13.87 12.49 -16.56
CA GLN A 7 -13.59 12.76 -17.97
C GLN A 7 -12.51 13.83 -18.19
N ARG A 8 -12.05 14.50 -17.13
CA ARG A 8 -10.94 15.48 -17.19
C ARG A 8 -9.59 14.89 -16.82
N LEU A 9 -9.56 13.61 -16.45
CA LEU A 9 -8.33 12.90 -16.06
C LEU A 9 -7.46 12.63 -17.28
N LYS A 10 -6.18 12.33 -17.06
CA LYS A 10 -5.28 11.91 -18.13
C LYS A 10 -5.79 10.68 -18.88
N PRO A 11 -5.54 10.57 -20.21
CA PRO A 11 -6.07 9.48 -21.03
C PRO A 11 -5.70 8.08 -20.55
N ASP A 12 -4.50 7.90 -19.99
CA ASP A 12 -4.03 6.63 -19.43
C ASP A 12 -4.86 6.19 -18.21
N VAL A 13 -5.25 7.14 -17.36
CA VAL A 13 -6.14 6.89 -16.21
C VAL A 13 -7.57 6.64 -16.68
N GLN A 14 -8.06 7.38 -17.68
CA GLN A 14 -9.37 7.14 -18.28
C GLN A 14 -9.46 5.73 -18.89
N ALA A 15 -8.44 5.29 -19.61
CA ALA A 15 -8.40 3.95 -20.21
C ALA A 15 -8.38 2.80 -19.19
N VAL A 16 -8.02 3.08 -17.93
CA VAL A 16 -8.15 2.11 -16.83
C VAL A 16 -9.55 2.14 -16.23
N LEU A 17 -10.16 3.31 -16.22
CA LEU A 17 -11.44 3.58 -15.58
C LEU A 17 -12.66 3.24 -16.41
N PHE A 18 -12.52 3.27 -17.73
CA PHE A 18 -13.57 3.01 -18.67
C PHE A 18 -13.18 1.83 -19.53
N GLU A 19 -14.11 0.90 -19.71
CA GLU A 19 -13.96 -0.23 -20.62
C GLU A 19 -14.91 -0.05 -21.81
N PRO A 20 -14.46 -0.42 -23.02
CA PRO A 20 -15.32 -0.40 -24.18
C PRO A 20 -16.37 -1.50 -24.05
N VAL A 21 -17.61 -1.16 -24.37
CA VAL A 21 -18.75 -2.08 -24.38
C VAL A 21 -19.42 -1.97 -25.73
N GLY A 22 -19.77 -3.11 -26.31
CA GLY A 22 -20.44 -3.19 -27.59
C GLY A 22 -19.54 -3.60 -28.74
N GLY A 23 -20.19 -4.08 -29.81
CA GLY A 23 -19.58 -4.43 -31.09
C GLY A 23 -19.47 -3.21 -32.02
N VAL A 24 -20.34 -3.13 -33.03
CA VAL A 24 -20.25 -2.15 -34.15
C VAL A 24 -20.27 -0.68 -33.69
N GLU A 25 -20.89 -0.36 -32.54
CA GLU A 25 -20.76 0.94 -31.88
C GLU A 25 -20.11 0.77 -30.50
N VAL A 26 -18.95 1.39 -30.32
CA VAL A 26 -18.19 1.34 -29.06
C VAL A 26 -18.66 2.47 -28.15
N TYR A 27 -19.36 2.13 -27.06
CA TYR A 27 -19.60 3.07 -25.97
C TYR A 27 -18.74 2.71 -24.76
N TRP A 28 -18.46 3.70 -23.91
CA TRP A 28 -17.58 3.55 -22.76
C TRP A 28 -18.40 3.45 -21.47
N GLN A 29 -18.18 2.39 -20.68
CA GLN A 29 -18.81 2.24 -19.37
C GLN A 29 -17.76 2.23 -18.25
N ARG A 30 -18.20 2.48 -17.02
CA ARG A 30 -17.35 2.39 -15.84
C ARG A 30 -16.86 0.96 -15.63
N ALA A 31 -15.54 0.77 -15.65
CA ALA A 31 -14.93 -0.52 -15.36
C ALA A 31 -15.21 -0.95 -13.91
N ARG A 32 -15.35 -2.25 -13.69
CA ARG A 32 -15.56 -2.80 -12.34
C ARG A 32 -14.33 -2.55 -11.46
N VAL A 33 -14.58 -2.13 -10.22
CA VAL A 33 -13.53 -1.93 -9.21
C VAL A 33 -12.99 -3.29 -8.80
N THR A 34 -11.79 -3.61 -9.27
CA THR A 34 -11.09 -4.87 -9.01
C THR A 34 -9.66 -4.59 -8.54
N VAL A 35 -9.02 -5.59 -7.92
CA VAL A 35 -7.59 -5.53 -7.59
C VAL A 35 -6.73 -5.29 -8.85
N VAL A 36 -7.15 -5.82 -9.99
CA VAL A 36 -6.46 -5.60 -11.28
C VAL A 36 -6.54 -4.12 -11.70
N LEU A 37 -7.71 -3.49 -11.56
CA LEU A 37 -7.88 -2.06 -11.83
C LEU A 37 -6.99 -1.22 -10.89
N MET A 38 -6.99 -1.53 -9.60
CA MET A 38 -6.15 -0.84 -8.61
C MET A 38 -4.65 -0.95 -8.97
N ARG A 39 -4.19 -2.16 -9.33
CA ARG A 39 -2.80 -2.38 -9.79
C ARG A 39 -2.46 -1.61 -11.06
N LYS A 40 -3.41 -1.43 -11.98
CA LYS A 40 -3.21 -0.59 -13.17
C LYS A 40 -3.02 0.88 -12.79
N LEU A 41 -3.80 1.38 -11.82
CA LEU A 41 -3.66 2.75 -11.30
C LEU A 41 -2.34 2.94 -10.54
N GLU A 42 -1.93 1.97 -9.73
CA GLU A 42 -0.62 1.98 -9.07
C GLU A 42 0.52 2.06 -10.08
N ARG A 43 0.40 1.38 -11.23
CA ARG A 43 1.41 1.41 -12.30
C ARG A 43 1.55 2.79 -12.93
N ILE A 44 0.45 3.54 -13.02
CA ILE A 44 0.47 4.91 -13.53
C ILE A 44 1.14 5.84 -12.53
N ALA A 45 0.90 5.63 -11.23
CA ALA A 45 1.47 6.43 -10.13
C ALA A 45 1.47 7.93 -10.44
N SER A 46 0.29 8.54 -10.42
CA SER A 46 0.12 9.95 -10.75
C SER A 46 -0.91 10.62 -9.84
N MET A 47 -0.98 11.95 -9.87
CA MET A 47 -2.02 12.71 -9.17
C MET A 47 -3.43 12.29 -9.62
N ASP A 48 -3.64 12.09 -10.91
CA ASP A 48 -4.90 11.61 -11.47
C ASP A 48 -5.23 10.20 -10.97
N ALA A 49 -4.24 9.30 -10.89
CA ALA A 49 -4.45 7.97 -10.32
C ALA A 49 -4.85 8.04 -8.83
N LEU A 50 -4.25 8.95 -8.05
CA LEU A 50 -4.65 9.19 -6.66
C LEU A 50 -6.05 9.78 -6.54
N ALA A 51 -6.40 10.75 -7.39
CA ALA A 51 -7.73 11.34 -7.42
C ALA A 51 -8.79 10.26 -7.67
N VAL A 52 -8.52 9.35 -8.61
CA VAL A 52 -9.37 8.21 -8.90
C VAL A 52 -9.47 7.24 -7.73
N LEU A 53 -8.34 6.81 -7.17
CA LEU A 53 -8.37 5.88 -6.04
C LEU A 53 -9.12 6.47 -4.84
N THR A 54 -8.98 7.77 -4.60
CA THR A 54 -9.71 8.50 -3.56
C THR A 54 -11.21 8.57 -3.84
N TRP A 55 -11.58 8.80 -5.11
CA TRP A 55 -12.97 8.75 -5.54
C TRP A 55 -13.58 7.36 -5.33
N LEU A 56 -12.88 6.32 -5.77
CA LEU A 56 -13.30 4.93 -5.60
C LEU A 56 -13.41 4.55 -4.12
N LEU A 57 -12.50 5.04 -3.27
CA LEU A 57 -12.55 4.82 -1.82
C LEU A 57 -13.85 5.39 -1.23
N ARG A 58 -14.21 6.61 -1.62
CA ARG A 58 -15.46 7.24 -1.20
C ARG A 58 -16.69 6.44 -1.67
N GLU A 59 -16.69 5.94 -2.91
CA GLU A 59 -17.77 5.08 -3.41
C GLU A 59 -17.88 3.77 -2.61
N ALA A 60 -16.75 3.11 -2.33
CA ALA A 60 -16.71 1.89 -1.55
C ALA A 60 -17.26 2.10 -0.13
N ILE A 61 -16.94 3.23 0.50
CA ILE A 61 -17.48 3.63 1.81
C ILE A 61 -18.99 3.86 1.71
N ALA A 62 -19.47 4.60 0.71
CA ALA A 62 -20.89 4.86 0.51
C ALA A 62 -21.70 3.57 0.26
N GLN A 63 -21.08 2.57 -0.35
CA GLN A 63 -21.66 1.24 -0.59
C GLN A 63 -21.53 0.29 0.61
N GLY A 64 -20.88 0.70 1.71
CA GLY A 64 -20.60 -0.17 2.86
C GLY A 64 -19.60 -1.29 2.58
N SER A 65 -18.88 -1.24 1.45
CA SER A 65 -17.93 -2.29 1.04
C SER A 65 -16.59 -2.12 1.74
N ARG A 66 -16.52 -2.58 2.99
CA ARG A 66 -15.34 -2.43 3.84
C ARG A 66 -14.06 -3.02 3.24
N LYS A 67 -14.15 -4.25 2.71
CA LYS A 67 -13.01 -4.93 2.08
C LYS A 67 -12.44 -4.13 0.90
N ASN A 68 -13.30 -3.53 0.09
CA ASN A 68 -12.85 -2.69 -1.02
C ASN A 68 -12.23 -1.38 -0.52
N ALA A 69 -12.81 -0.76 0.53
CA ALA A 69 -12.24 0.44 1.14
C ALA A 69 -10.82 0.18 1.69
N GLU A 70 -10.58 -0.97 2.33
CA GLU A 70 -9.26 -1.38 2.81
C GLU A 70 -8.26 -1.56 1.65
N HIS A 71 -8.63 -2.29 0.59
CA HIS A 71 -7.76 -2.45 -0.59
C HIS A 71 -7.46 -1.12 -1.29
N LEU A 72 -8.44 -0.23 -1.37
CA LEU A 72 -8.28 1.09 -1.98
C LEU A 72 -7.36 1.97 -1.15
N ALA A 73 -7.50 1.98 0.18
CA ALA A 73 -6.58 2.70 1.06
C ALA A 73 -5.14 2.16 0.94
N HIS A 74 -4.95 0.85 0.84
CA HIS A 74 -3.63 0.26 0.58
C HIS A 74 -3.05 0.69 -0.78
N SER A 75 -3.88 0.73 -1.82
CA SER A 75 -3.48 1.17 -3.16
C SER A 75 -3.10 2.66 -3.17
N ILE A 76 -3.87 3.50 -2.46
CA ILE A 76 -3.56 4.91 -2.24
C ILE A 76 -2.21 5.05 -1.55
N TYR A 77 -2.01 4.34 -0.43
CA TYR A 77 -0.74 4.35 0.30
C TYR A 77 0.45 3.96 -0.59
N THR A 78 0.29 2.91 -1.39
CA THR A 78 1.31 2.46 -2.35
C THR A 78 1.68 3.57 -3.34
N VAL A 79 0.68 4.24 -3.93
CA VAL A 79 0.93 5.37 -4.85
C VAL A 79 1.58 6.55 -4.14
N LEU A 80 1.21 6.83 -2.88
CA LEU A 80 1.84 7.87 -2.07
C LEU A 80 3.31 7.57 -1.80
N LEU A 81 3.67 6.32 -1.50
CA LEU A 81 5.06 5.92 -1.32
C LEU A 81 5.88 6.06 -2.61
N ILE A 82 5.29 5.70 -3.75
CA ILE A 82 5.97 5.87 -5.04
C ILE A 82 6.16 7.36 -5.33
N MET A 83 5.12 8.17 -5.19
CA MET A 83 5.11 9.59 -5.60
C MET A 83 5.78 10.55 -4.61
N GLY A 84 5.91 10.17 -3.34
CA GLY A 84 6.35 11.08 -2.27
C GLY A 84 7.66 11.79 -2.60
N ILE A 85 8.66 11.06 -3.10
CA ILE A 85 9.97 11.63 -3.46
C ILE A 85 9.89 12.59 -4.66
N GLU A 86 9.00 12.34 -5.63
CA GLU A 86 8.82 13.25 -6.78
C GLU A 86 8.14 14.55 -6.37
N TRP A 87 7.29 14.51 -5.35
CA TRP A 87 6.71 15.71 -4.75
C TRP A 87 7.68 16.46 -3.85
N GLN A 88 8.62 15.76 -3.21
CA GLN A 88 9.63 16.39 -2.36
C GLN A 88 10.49 17.34 -3.18
N ASN A 89 10.87 16.94 -4.40
CA ASN A 89 11.60 17.78 -5.35
C ASN A 89 10.84 19.04 -5.80
N ARG A 90 9.55 19.14 -5.47
CA ARG A 90 8.65 20.25 -5.82
C ARG A 90 8.08 20.97 -4.60
N GLU A 91 8.55 20.63 -3.39
CA GLU A 91 8.06 21.16 -2.12
C GLU A 91 6.56 20.90 -1.88
N LEU A 92 6.01 19.84 -2.50
CA LEU A 92 4.61 19.46 -2.38
C LEU A 92 4.38 18.23 -1.50
N ALA A 93 5.45 17.52 -1.10
CA ALA A 93 5.31 16.24 -0.40
C ALA A 93 4.62 16.39 0.95
N GLU A 94 5.11 17.26 1.82
CA GLU A 94 4.56 17.43 3.16
C GLU A 94 3.06 17.76 3.17
N PRO A 95 2.56 18.81 2.47
CA PRO A 95 1.14 19.15 2.51
C PRO A 95 0.25 18.04 1.93
N LEU A 96 0.68 17.38 0.85
CA LEU A 96 -0.06 16.29 0.24
C LEU A 96 -0.09 15.06 1.15
N LEU A 97 1.07 14.58 1.61
CA LEU A 97 1.15 13.41 2.49
C LEU A 97 0.38 13.64 3.79
N LYS A 98 0.44 14.85 4.36
CA LYS A 98 -0.33 15.21 5.56
C LYS A 98 -1.83 15.15 5.33
N LEU A 99 -2.31 15.68 4.21
CA LEU A 99 -3.72 15.59 3.82
C LEU A 99 -4.18 14.12 3.75
N PHE A 100 -3.44 13.29 3.04
CA PHE A 100 -3.79 11.87 2.88
C PHE A 100 -3.74 11.10 4.20
N ALA A 101 -2.68 11.29 5.00
CA ALA A 101 -2.51 10.65 6.30
C ALA A 101 -3.64 11.00 7.28
N GLN A 102 -4.10 12.25 7.28
CA GLN A 102 -5.10 12.73 8.25
C GLN A 102 -6.55 12.55 7.78
N ARG A 103 -6.81 12.63 6.48
CA ARG A 103 -8.19 12.73 5.95
C ARG A 103 -8.62 11.58 5.07
N ILE A 104 -7.69 10.89 4.40
CA ILE A 104 -8.03 9.89 3.37
C ILE A 104 -7.72 8.48 3.84
N LEU A 105 -6.46 8.18 4.19
CA LEU A 105 -6.04 6.84 4.63
C LEU A 105 -6.81 6.32 5.84
N PRO A 106 -7.17 7.14 6.86
CA PRO A 106 -7.96 6.67 7.97
C PRO A 106 -9.33 6.09 7.58
N LEU A 107 -9.93 6.57 6.48
CA LEU A 107 -11.26 6.16 6.02
C LEU A 107 -11.32 4.69 5.56
N GLY A 108 -10.20 4.13 5.11
CA GLY A 108 -10.09 2.71 4.74
C GLY A 108 -9.35 1.88 5.79
N SER A 109 -9.28 2.33 7.04
CA SER A 109 -8.62 1.56 8.09
C SER A 109 -9.41 0.27 8.42
N PRO A 110 -8.72 -0.86 8.65
CA PRO A 110 -9.38 -2.09 9.08
C PRO A 110 -10.10 -1.95 10.44
N PRO A 111 -11.00 -2.90 10.79
CA PRO A 111 -11.69 -2.88 12.08
C PRO A 111 -10.74 -2.78 13.27
N HIS A 112 -11.10 -1.92 14.22
CA HIS A 112 -10.35 -1.69 15.46
C HIS A 112 -8.90 -1.22 15.26
N ARG A 113 -8.54 -0.76 14.05
CA ARG A 113 -7.23 -0.22 13.70
C ARG A 113 -7.36 1.22 13.24
N ARG A 114 -6.44 2.07 13.68
CA ARG A 114 -6.32 3.47 13.26
C ARG A 114 -4.98 3.67 12.58
N PHE A 115 -5.00 4.19 11.36
CA PHE A 115 -3.77 4.60 10.66
C PHE A 115 -3.00 5.63 11.50
N CYS A 116 -1.68 5.45 11.67
CA CYS A 116 -0.90 6.25 12.61
C CYS A 116 0.39 6.86 12.05
N MET A 117 0.64 6.75 10.75
CA MET A 117 1.83 7.38 10.17
C MET A 117 1.63 8.88 9.95
N SER A 118 2.64 9.67 10.28
CA SER A 118 2.73 11.08 9.93
C SER A 118 3.15 11.28 8.47
N SER A 119 3.07 12.52 7.98
CA SER A 119 3.63 12.89 6.67
C SER A 119 5.13 12.61 6.59
N GLN A 120 5.85 12.79 7.70
CA GLN A 120 7.28 12.54 7.79
C GLN A 120 7.59 11.05 7.69
N ASP A 121 6.89 10.19 8.44
CA ASP A 121 7.07 8.73 8.37
C ASP A 121 6.85 8.20 6.95
N MET A 122 5.82 8.74 6.27
CA MET A 122 5.51 8.37 4.89
C MET A 122 6.58 8.87 3.90
N LEU A 123 7.12 10.07 4.11
CA LEU A 123 8.18 10.63 3.29
C LEU A 123 9.48 9.82 3.44
N GLU A 124 9.83 9.43 4.67
CA GLU A 124 10.98 8.57 4.95
C GLU A 124 10.83 7.20 4.28
N CYS A 125 9.63 6.60 4.34
CA CYS A 125 9.34 5.36 3.62
C CYS A 125 9.47 5.53 2.10
N SER A 126 9.00 6.66 1.55
CA SER A 126 9.13 6.99 0.12
C SER A 126 10.60 7.17 -0.31
N ALA A 127 11.39 7.88 0.50
CA ALA A 127 12.81 8.08 0.27
C ALA A 127 13.59 6.75 0.35
N ALA A 128 13.31 5.93 1.36
CA ALA A 128 13.91 4.60 1.51
C ALA A 128 13.57 3.71 0.31
N LEU A 129 12.30 3.65 -0.10
CA LEU A 129 11.88 2.91 -1.29
C LEU A 129 12.67 3.35 -2.53
N ASN A 130 12.85 4.67 -2.71
CA ASN A 130 13.62 5.21 -3.81
C ASN A 130 15.10 4.82 -3.78
N LEU A 131 15.72 4.77 -2.60
CA LEU A 131 17.11 4.34 -2.46
C LEU A 131 17.26 2.84 -2.75
N ILE A 132 16.35 2.01 -2.25
CA ILE A 132 16.37 0.56 -2.44
C ILE A 132 16.31 0.19 -3.93
N VAL A 133 15.61 0.96 -4.76
CA VAL A 133 15.59 0.74 -6.23
C VAL A 133 16.99 0.59 -6.81
N TYR A 134 17.94 1.44 -6.39
CA TYR A 134 19.32 1.42 -6.90
C TYR A 134 20.21 0.35 -6.28
N GLN A 135 19.70 -0.37 -5.27
CA GLN A 135 20.36 -1.53 -4.68
C GLN A 135 19.95 -2.84 -5.36
N THR A 136 18.79 -2.86 -6.03
CA THR A 136 18.28 -4.01 -6.79
C THR A 136 19.14 -4.37 -8.01
N THR A 137 19.03 -5.60 -8.49
CA THR A 137 19.68 -6.07 -9.72
C THR A 137 19.28 -5.25 -10.95
N ASP A 138 18.01 -4.84 -11.03
CA ASP A 138 17.45 -4.12 -12.17
C ASP A 138 17.85 -2.64 -12.18
N GLY A 139 18.12 -2.05 -11.01
CA GLY A 139 18.42 -0.63 -10.85
C GLY A 139 19.90 -0.28 -10.60
N ARG A 140 20.71 -1.22 -10.12
CA ARG A 140 22.12 -0.96 -9.76
C ARG A 140 22.92 -0.42 -10.95
N ARG A 141 23.62 0.71 -10.73
CA ARG A 141 24.52 1.40 -11.69
C ARG A 141 23.85 1.82 -13.01
N ARG A 142 22.53 2.05 -13.01
CA ARG A 142 21.79 2.50 -14.19
C ARG A 142 21.22 3.89 -13.98
N SER A 143 21.22 4.68 -15.05
CA SER A 143 20.29 5.79 -15.20
C SER A 143 18.91 5.20 -15.47
N LEU A 144 17.96 5.43 -14.57
CA LEU A 144 16.60 4.92 -14.68
C LEU A 144 15.64 6.05 -15.00
N THR A 145 14.81 5.85 -16.01
CA THR A 145 13.63 6.69 -16.24
C THR A 145 12.65 6.56 -15.06
N TRP A 146 11.78 7.56 -14.88
CA TRP A 146 10.72 7.49 -13.87
C TRP A 146 9.87 6.22 -14.02
N LEU A 147 9.47 5.88 -15.24
CA LEU A 147 8.66 4.69 -15.50
C LEU A 147 9.36 3.39 -15.06
N GLN A 148 10.67 3.28 -15.26
CA GLN A 148 11.47 2.14 -14.79
C GLN A 148 11.56 2.12 -13.26
N ARG A 149 11.76 3.28 -12.60
CA ARG A 149 11.74 3.39 -11.13
C ARG A 149 10.39 2.93 -10.57
N VAL A 150 9.28 3.43 -11.10
CA VAL A 150 7.92 3.02 -10.70
C VAL A 150 7.73 1.51 -10.87
N HIS A 151 8.20 0.94 -11.99
CA HIS A 151 8.11 -0.50 -12.20
C HIS A 151 8.84 -1.30 -11.12
N ILE A 152 10.09 -0.93 -10.79
CA ILE A 152 10.87 -1.61 -9.74
C ILE A 152 10.25 -1.41 -8.36
N MET A 153 9.88 -0.18 -8.00
CA MET A 153 9.23 0.15 -6.72
C MET A 153 7.98 -0.70 -6.49
N ARG A 154 7.15 -0.88 -7.53
CA ARG A 154 5.96 -1.73 -7.44
C ARG A 154 6.30 -3.20 -7.23
N ARG A 155 7.34 -3.72 -7.88
CA ARG A 155 7.78 -5.11 -7.68
C ARG A 155 8.26 -5.33 -6.25
N LEU A 156 8.98 -4.37 -5.69
CA LEU A 156 9.40 -4.38 -4.28
C LEU A 156 8.17 -4.40 -3.34
N LEU A 157 7.23 -3.47 -3.52
CA LEU A 157 6.04 -3.34 -2.67
C LEU A 157 5.02 -4.49 -2.82
N THR A 158 5.10 -5.28 -3.90
CA THR A 158 4.19 -6.42 -4.15
C THR A 158 4.75 -7.77 -3.70
N GLY A 159 5.99 -7.80 -3.22
CA GLY A 159 6.63 -9.03 -2.78
C GLY A 159 7.33 -9.83 -3.88
N MET A 160 7.37 -9.31 -5.11
CA MET A 160 7.94 -10.05 -6.26
C MET A 160 9.46 -10.26 -6.16
N THR A 161 10.13 -9.52 -5.29
CA THR A 161 11.60 -9.58 -5.08
C THR A 161 11.97 -10.00 -3.66
N GLY A 162 10.99 -10.32 -2.81
CA GLY A 162 11.19 -10.47 -1.36
C GLY A 162 10.07 -9.79 -0.57
N PHE A 163 9.90 -10.20 0.68
CA PHE A 163 8.93 -9.65 1.63
C PHE A 163 9.54 -8.61 2.58
N ASP A 164 10.86 -8.48 2.62
CA ASP A 164 11.58 -7.48 3.41
C ASP A 164 11.03 -6.06 3.19
N VAL A 165 10.99 -5.59 1.93
CA VAL A 165 10.48 -4.25 1.59
C VAL A 165 8.98 -4.12 1.82
N VAL A 166 8.22 -5.19 1.55
CA VAL A 166 6.76 -5.22 1.80
C VAL A 166 6.45 -4.94 3.26
N HIS A 167 7.17 -5.59 4.18
CA HIS A 167 6.91 -5.44 5.60
C HIS A 167 7.56 -4.20 6.19
N ALA A 168 8.79 -3.85 5.78
CA ALA A 168 9.46 -2.63 6.23
C ALA A 168 8.64 -1.37 5.95
N LEU A 169 8.05 -1.31 4.76
CA LEU A 169 7.30 -0.17 4.26
C LEU A 169 5.78 -0.36 4.36
N ALA A 170 5.30 -1.30 5.16
CA ALA A 170 3.87 -1.51 5.36
C ALA A 170 3.24 -0.29 6.08
N PRO A 171 1.96 0.04 5.78
CA PRO A 171 1.25 1.07 6.52
C PRO A 171 1.10 0.67 8.00
N GLN A 172 1.35 1.62 8.89
CA GLN A 172 1.30 1.38 10.34
C GLN A 172 -0.07 1.73 10.93
N TYR A 173 -0.47 0.92 11.90
CA TYR A 173 -1.73 1.07 12.60
C TYR A 173 -1.55 0.92 14.11
N ILE A 174 -2.43 1.56 14.86
CA ILE A 174 -2.57 1.41 16.32
C ILE A 174 -3.99 0.97 16.67
N PRO A 175 -4.22 0.42 17.87
CA PRO A 175 -5.56 0.08 18.33
C PRO A 175 -6.48 1.30 18.29
N ALA A 176 -7.72 1.12 17.81
CA ALA A 176 -8.73 2.16 17.78
C ALA A 176 -9.75 1.94 18.91
N GLY A 177 -9.66 2.77 19.96
CA GLY A 177 -10.54 2.72 21.12
C GLY A 177 -10.00 1.84 22.25
N THR A 178 -10.82 1.62 23.28
CA THR A 178 -10.46 0.88 24.50
C THR A 178 -10.91 -0.58 24.50
N ASP A 179 -11.91 -0.93 23.70
CA ASP A 179 -12.45 -2.29 23.58
C ASP A 179 -12.01 -2.92 22.24
N VAL A 180 -10.74 -3.32 22.19
CA VAL A 180 -10.12 -3.91 21.01
C VAL A 180 -9.89 -5.40 21.24
N PRO A 181 -10.39 -6.30 20.37
CA PRO A 181 -10.20 -7.74 20.54
C PRO A 181 -8.72 -8.13 20.62
N ALA A 182 -8.38 -9.08 21.50
CA ALA A 182 -7.01 -9.54 21.70
C ALA A 182 -6.33 -10.05 20.40
N GLU A 183 -7.11 -10.66 19.50
CA GLU A 183 -6.64 -11.08 18.18
C GLU A 183 -6.16 -9.89 17.32
N VAL A 184 -6.81 -8.74 17.42
CA VAL A 184 -6.39 -7.52 16.71
C VAL A 184 -5.08 -7.00 17.30
N ILE A 185 -4.96 -6.96 18.63
CA ILE A 185 -3.72 -6.56 19.31
C ILE A 185 -2.57 -7.49 18.89
N HIS A 186 -2.78 -8.80 18.94
CA HIS A 186 -1.77 -9.78 18.53
C HIS A 186 -1.34 -9.60 17.08
N ARG A 187 -2.28 -9.33 16.16
CA ARG A 187 -1.90 -9.02 14.78
C ARG A 187 -1.12 -7.72 14.65
N LEU A 188 -1.44 -6.67 15.41
CA LEU A 188 -0.68 -5.41 15.37
C LEU A 188 0.77 -5.63 15.87
N GLU A 189 0.94 -6.41 16.93
CA GLU A 189 2.27 -6.81 17.42
C GLU A 189 3.03 -7.64 16.39
N GLN A 190 2.34 -8.55 15.69
CA GLN A 190 2.91 -9.32 14.60
C GLN A 190 3.34 -8.38 13.46
N ASP A 191 2.44 -7.52 12.97
CA ASP A 191 2.72 -6.55 11.90
C ASP A 191 3.97 -5.71 12.22
N GLU A 192 4.12 -5.25 13.47
CA GLU A 192 5.30 -4.50 13.93
C GLU A 192 6.58 -5.36 13.98
N ARG A 193 6.51 -6.61 14.47
CA ARG A 193 7.67 -7.53 14.44
C ARG A 193 8.15 -7.79 13.02
N TRP A 194 7.22 -7.99 12.09
CA TRP A 194 7.52 -8.17 10.67
C TRP A 194 8.15 -6.92 10.06
N ARG A 195 7.64 -5.74 10.40
CA ARG A 195 8.20 -4.46 9.98
C ARG A 195 9.63 -4.26 10.49
N GLN A 196 9.88 -4.54 11.76
CA GLN A 196 11.23 -4.45 12.33
C GLN A 196 12.21 -5.41 11.67
N TRP A 197 11.77 -6.64 11.38
CA TRP A 197 12.58 -7.58 10.61
C TRP A 197 12.89 -7.04 9.21
N GLY A 198 11.89 -6.54 8.49
CA GLY A 198 12.08 -5.97 7.15
C GLY A 198 13.13 -4.86 7.14
N TRP A 199 13.06 -3.92 8.09
CA TRP A 199 14.07 -2.86 8.22
C TRP A 199 15.46 -3.37 8.58
N ARG A 200 15.56 -4.37 9.46
CA ARG A 200 16.86 -4.99 9.79
C ARG A 200 17.46 -5.68 8.57
N SER A 201 16.63 -6.36 7.78
CA SER A 201 17.05 -7.05 6.56
C SER A 201 17.57 -6.08 5.50
N ILE A 202 16.81 -5.02 5.19
CA ILE A 202 17.20 -4.01 4.19
C ILE A 202 18.52 -3.31 4.57
N ASN A 203 18.74 -3.06 5.86
CA ASN A 203 19.91 -2.36 6.36
C ASN A 203 21.10 -3.28 6.66
N SER A 204 20.97 -4.60 6.49
CA SER A 204 22.06 -5.53 6.77
C SER A 204 23.10 -5.53 5.63
N ALA A 205 24.32 -5.98 5.94
CA ALA A 205 25.37 -6.15 4.92
C ALA A 205 25.02 -7.25 3.89
N GLN A 206 24.14 -8.19 4.27
CA GLN A 206 23.61 -9.23 3.40
C GLN A 206 22.09 -9.28 3.55
N PRO A 207 21.34 -8.52 2.72
CA PRO A 207 19.89 -8.47 2.80
C PRO A 207 19.27 -9.85 2.62
N GLU A 208 18.35 -10.19 3.51
CA GLU A 208 17.56 -11.42 3.48
C GLU A 208 16.15 -11.11 2.98
N PRO A 209 15.86 -11.30 1.69
CA PRO A 209 14.57 -10.88 1.11
C PRO A 209 13.38 -11.69 1.67
N PHE A 210 13.61 -12.82 2.34
CA PHE A 210 12.56 -13.69 2.86
C PHE A 210 12.68 -13.87 4.37
N PRO A 211 11.54 -13.89 5.10
CA PRO A 211 11.54 -14.00 6.55
C PRO A 211 12.11 -15.35 7.00
N PRO A 212 12.88 -15.37 8.09
CA PRO A 212 13.33 -16.61 8.70
C PRO A 212 12.13 -17.40 9.27
N PRO A 213 12.22 -18.75 9.34
CA PRO A 213 11.10 -19.62 9.73
C PRO A 213 10.47 -19.28 11.08
N GLU A 214 11.24 -18.74 12.03
CA GLU A 214 10.79 -18.38 13.37
C GLU A 214 9.78 -17.24 13.38
N LEU A 215 9.78 -16.39 12.34
CA LEU A 215 8.78 -15.33 12.16
C LEU A 215 7.47 -15.85 11.53
N LEU A 216 7.50 -17.03 10.90
CA LEU A 216 6.34 -17.68 10.29
C LEU A 216 5.48 -18.44 11.32
N VAL A 217 6.03 -18.76 12.50
CA VAL A 217 5.31 -19.48 13.55
C VAL A 217 4.42 -18.51 14.32
N SER A 218 3.15 -18.37 13.91
CA SER A 218 2.11 -17.86 14.81
C SER A 218 2.01 -18.80 16.01
N ARG A 219 2.10 -18.25 17.22
CA ARG A 219 2.07 -18.95 18.51
C ARG A 219 0.67 -19.56 18.79
N ARG A 220 0.20 -20.46 17.94
CA ARG A 220 -1.00 -21.29 18.17
C ARG A 220 -0.68 -22.64 18.83
N VAL A 221 0.59 -22.93 19.09
CA VAL A 221 1.03 -24.19 19.71
C VAL A 221 1.82 -23.90 20.98
N THR A 222 1.14 -23.44 22.03
CA THR A 222 1.69 -23.57 23.40
C THR A 222 0.60 -23.81 24.45
N VAL A 223 -0.66 -23.95 24.04
CA VAL A 223 -1.78 -24.29 24.95
C VAL A 223 -2.11 -25.80 24.91
N ALA A 224 -1.66 -26.53 23.89
CA ALA A 224 -1.92 -27.98 23.78
C ALA A 224 -0.85 -28.88 24.43
N ALA A 225 0.25 -28.33 24.97
CA ALA A 225 1.36 -29.11 25.53
C ALA A 225 1.40 -29.14 27.08
N GLN A 226 0.38 -28.60 27.76
CA GLN A 226 0.30 -28.61 29.23
C GLN A 226 -0.92 -29.37 29.79
N SER A 227 -1.71 -30.05 28.95
CA SER A 227 -2.89 -30.81 29.37
C SER A 227 -2.80 -32.31 29.08
N THR A 228 -1.59 -32.88 29.02
CA THR A 228 -1.38 -34.33 29.07
C THR A 228 -0.16 -34.67 29.92
N SER A 229 -0.35 -34.66 31.23
CA SER A 229 0.40 -35.51 32.17
C SER A 229 -0.61 -36.26 33.03
N PRO A 230 -0.74 -37.59 32.90
CA PRO A 230 -1.37 -38.43 33.89
C PRO A 230 -0.32 -38.86 34.92
N GLY A 231 -0.62 -38.64 36.20
CA GLY A 231 0.19 -39.04 37.35
C GLY A 231 -0.45 -38.56 38.63
#